data_AF-A0A4Q5QCM8-F1
#
_entry.id   AF-A0A4Q5QCM8-F1
#
_cell.length_a   1.000
_cell.length_b   1.000
_cell.length_c   1.000
_cell.angle_alpha   90.00
_cell.angle_beta   90.00
_cell.angle_gamma   90.00
#
_symmetry.space_group_name_H-M   'P 1'
#
loop_
_entity.id
_entity.type
_entity.pdbx_description
1 polymer ?
#
loop_
_entity_poly.entity_id
_entity_poly.type
_entity_poly.pdbx_seq_one_letter_code
_entity_poly.pdbx_strand_id
1 'polypeptide(L)' 'MLRSMLFVPGDSERKLAKGAGSAADALILDLEDSVAA' A
#
# COMPACT_ATOMS: atom_id res chain seq x y z
N MET A 1 -12.58 -12.82 -7.24
CA MET A 1 -12.38 -11.63 -8.10
C MET A 1 -11.89 -10.50 -7.22
N LEU A 2 -10.76 -9.87 -7.52
CA LEU A 2 -10.25 -8.69 -6.80
C LEU A 2 -11.04 -7.45 -7.24
N ARG A 3 -11.70 -6.76 -6.30
CA ARG A 3 -12.56 -5.61 -6.60
C ARG A 3 -11.90 -4.29 -6.19
N SER A 4 -10.91 -4.34 -5.32
CA SER A 4 -10.22 -3.20 -4.77
C SER A 4 -8.72 -3.49 -4.59
N MET A 5 -7.90 -2.50 -4.93
CA MET A 5 -6.45 -2.54 -4.77
C MET A 5 -6.03 -1.21 -4.16
N LEU A 6 -5.22 -1.25 -3.10
CA LEU A 6 -4.73 -0.05 -2.42
C LEU A 6 -3.22 0.10 -2.68
N PHE A 7 -2.83 1.22 -3.29
CA PHE A 7 -1.43 1.59 -3.44
C PHE A 7 -0.89 2.14 -2.11
N VAL A 8 0.24 1.60 -1.66
CA VAL A 8 0.89 1.96 -0.39
C VAL A 8 2.37 2.23 -0.65
N PRO A 9 2.91 3.40 -0.25
CA PRO A 9 4.35 3.66 -0.32
C PRO A 9 5.16 2.65 0.49
N GLY A 10 6.18 2.05 -0.12
CA GLY A 10 7.00 1.01 0.52
C GLY A 10 7.96 1.51 1.59
N ASP A 11 8.18 2.82 1.70
CA ASP A 11 9.12 3.46 2.62
C ASP A 11 8.48 3.90 3.95
N SER A 12 7.16 3.71 4.12
CA SER A 12 6.43 4.22 5.27
C SER A 12 5.81 3.10 6.10
N GLU A 13 6.52 2.67 7.15
CA GLU A 13 6.04 1.64 8.09
C GLU A 13 4.64 1.93 8.65
N ARG A 14 4.35 3.20 8.94
CA ARG A 14 3.02 3.66 9.37
C ARG A 14 1.94 3.37 8.32
N LYS A 15 2.22 3.63 7.03
CA LYS A 15 1.25 3.40 5.95
C LYS A 15 1.13 1.91 5.64
N LEU A 16 2.22 1.15 5.71
CA LEU A 16 2.22 -0.31 5.60
C LEU A 16 1.32 -0.96 6.66
N ALA A 17 1.49 -0.58 7.94
CA ALA A 17 0.67 -1.08 9.03
C ALA A 17 -0.82 -0.72 8.84
N LYS A 18 -1.12 0.49 8.34
CA LYS A 18 -2.50 0.89 8.03
C LYS A 18 -3.09 0.13 6.84
N GLY A 19 -2.30 -0.11 5.79
CA GLY A 19 -2.70 -0.88 4.62
C GLY A 19 -3.08 -2.32 5.00
N ALA A 20 -2.26 -2.96 5.83
CA ALA A 20 -2.51 -4.33 6.32
C ALA A 20 -3.82 -4.45 7.12
N GLY A 21 -4.27 -3.38 7.77
CA GLY A 21 -5.56 -3.31 8.47
C GLY A 21 -6.74 -2.81 7.63
N SER A 22 -6.56 -2.58 6.33
CA SER A 22 -7.61 -2.04 5.46
C SER A 22 -8.56 -3.13 4.93
N ALA A 23 -9.71 -2.70 4.38
CA ALA A 23 -10.67 -3.60 3.73
C ALA A 23 -10.39 -3.83 2.24
N ALA A 24 -9.21 -3.42 1.74
CA ALA A 24 -8.82 -3.64 0.36
C ALA A 24 -8.59 -5.14 0.09
N ASP A 25 -9.00 -5.62 -1.09
CA ASP A 25 -8.81 -7.03 -1.44
C ASP A 25 -7.31 -7.34 -1.72
N ALA A 26 -6.52 -6.34 -2.09
CA ALA A 26 -5.06 -6.44 -2.25
C ALA A 26 -4.34 -5.12 -1.95
N LEU A 27 -3.07 -5.23 -1.56
CA LEU A 27 -2.14 -4.12 -1.42
C LEU A 27 -1.10 -4.15 -2.54
N ILE A 28 -0.83 -2.99 -3.15
CA ILE A 28 0.26 -2.79 -4.10
C ILE A 28 1.29 -1.91 -3.40
N LEU A 29 2.44 -2.48 -3.09
CA LEU A 29 3.53 -1.75 -2.46
C LEU A 29 4.33 -1.05 -3.55
N ASP A 30 4.27 0.28 -3.54
CA ASP A 30 4.93 1.12 -4.52
C ASP A 30 6.34 1.47 -4.05
N LEU A 31 7.33 1.11 -4.86
CA LEU A 31 8.76 1.40 -4.64
C LEU A 31 9.29 2.46 -5.62
N GLU A 32 8.42 3.01 -6.48
CA GLU A 32 8.75 4.00 -7.49
C GLU A 32 8.33 5.39 -6.99
N ASP A 33 7.35 6.02 -7.65
CA ASP A 33 7.02 7.44 -7.50
C ASP A 33 6.48 7.84 -6.11
N SER A 34 6.02 6.87 -5.31
CA SER A 34 5.52 7.12 -3.95
C SER A 34 6.59 7.13 -2.85
N VAL A 35 7.85 6.81 -3.16
CA VAL A 35 8.96 6.76 -2.21
C VAL A 35 9.79 8.05 -2.29
N ALA A 36 10.18 8.60 -1.14
CA ALA A 36 11.10 9.74 -1.12
C ALA A 36 12.53 9.33 -1.51
N ALA A 37 13.21 10.16 -2.31
CA ALA A 37 14.60 9.95 -2.72
C ALA A 37 15.60 10.15 -1.58
#